data_AF-A0A0G0SVM5-F1
#
_entry.id   AF-A0A0G0SVM5-F1
#
_cell.length_a   1.000
_cell.length_b   1.000
_cell.length_c   1.000
_cell.angle_alpha   90.00
_cell.angle_beta   90.00
_cell.angle_gamma   90.00
#
_symmetry.space_group_name_H-M   'P 1'
#
loop_
_entity.id
_entity.type
_entity.pdbx_description
1 polymer ?
#
loop_
_entity_poly.entity_id
_entity_poly.type
_entity_poly.pdbx_seq_one_letter_code
_entity_poly.pdbx_strand_id
1 'polypeptide(L)'
;MSKKVLSIFVLVLTLAFSTQAFASLTFTTDAITGTTTSSIDLGSGNALSLQTTGNGAINLGSGLLTSLGGATFSGTVKGLNVYENVGNLALGSEALNRTTTGSENTVIGFQTLFSNTSGSSNTANGAYALYSNTTGGSNTAIGWSSLGYSTTGSSNTAIGSNSLGVGTVTGNYNTANGALALGGNTTGSSNTAIGASAGWKSGATPATANAVTIGSNLTFLGYQSGLGSTTQRTNSTAIGNEAYVDADNTVVLGDENVVDVFAGSTKQAKVSAKGIQLTTGTKPTCDATTRGTVWYVAGGTGVADTSEMCRKDAGDAYAWVALY
;
A
#
# COMPACT_ATOMS: atom_id res chain seq x y z
N MET A 1 62.91 -35.37 -60.94
CA MET A 1 62.94 -34.20 -60.03
C MET A 1 61.83 -34.35 -59.00
N SER A 2 62.18 -34.59 -57.73
CA SER A 2 61.23 -34.88 -56.65
C SER A 2 61.59 -34.10 -55.39
N LYS A 3 60.63 -33.26 -54.97
CA LYS A 3 60.16 -32.94 -53.61
C LYS A 3 61.08 -32.24 -52.59
N LYS A 4 60.61 -31.02 -52.26
CA LYS A 4 60.24 -30.47 -50.94
C LYS A 4 61.28 -29.77 -50.06
N VAL A 5 60.89 -28.55 -49.70
CA VAL A 5 61.39 -27.57 -48.72
C VAL A 5 61.18 -28.06 -47.27
N LEU A 6 62.03 -27.67 -46.32
CA LEU A 6 61.62 -27.42 -44.92
C LEU A 6 62.55 -26.42 -44.20
N SER A 7 62.04 -25.24 -43.87
CA SER A 7 62.63 -24.25 -42.94
C SER A 7 62.06 -24.46 -41.53
N ILE A 8 62.84 -24.21 -40.46
CA ILE A 8 62.30 -23.95 -39.10
C ILE A 8 63.23 -22.98 -38.33
N PHE A 9 62.81 -21.72 -38.12
CA PHE A 9 62.34 -21.21 -36.81
C PHE A 9 61.89 -19.74 -36.91
N VAL A 10 60.67 -19.50 -36.45
CA VAL A 10 59.93 -18.23 -36.45
C VAL A 10 60.37 -17.36 -35.28
N LEU A 11 60.63 -16.08 -35.56
CA LEU A 11 60.92 -15.02 -34.61
C LEU A 11 59.75 -14.03 -34.57
N VAL A 12 59.27 -13.76 -33.36
CA VAL A 12 58.39 -12.67 -32.90
C VAL A 12 57.19 -12.34 -33.79
N LEU A 13 56.04 -12.86 -33.36
CA LEU A 13 54.75 -12.57 -33.96
C LEU A 13 54.19 -11.24 -33.40
N THR A 14 54.61 -10.12 -33.98
CA THR A 14 53.81 -8.88 -33.92
C THR A 14 52.61 -9.07 -34.83
N LEU A 15 51.47 -9.44 -34.26
CA LEU A 15 50.22 -9.60 -34.98
C LEU A 15 49.70 -8.23 -35.42
N ALA A 16 50.02 -7.84 -36.65
CA ALA A 16 49.21 -6.87 -37.39
C ALA A 16 47.94 -7.62 -37.83
N PHE A 17 46.84 -7.40 -37.11
CA PHE A 17 45.58 -8.09 -37.39
C PHE A 17 44.90 -7.48 -38.63
N SER A 18 44.81 -8.27 -39.70
CA SER A 18 43.86 -8.02 -40.78
C SER A 18 42.45 -8.43 -40.33
N THR A 19 41.47 -7.57 -40.58
CA THR A 19 39.98 -7.61 -40.53
C THR A 19 39.19 -8.93 -40.40
N GLN A 20 39.72 -10.02 -39.86
CA GLN A 20 38.96 -11.25 -39.58
C GLN A 20 38.66 -11.34 -38.09
N ALA A 21 37.37 -11.44 -37.77
CA ALA A 21 36.84 -11.50 -36.42
C ALA A 21 37.40 -12.70 -35.63
N PHE A 22 37.91 -12.44 -34.42
CA PHE A 22 38.24 -13.48 -33.47
C PHE A 22 36.97 -14.15 -32.95
N ALA A 23 36.91 -15.48 -32.96
CA ALA A 23 35.75 -16.24 -32.49
C ALA A 23 35.66 -16.33 -30.94
N SER A 24 36.77 -16.17 -30.21
CA SER A 24 36.77 -15.99 -28.75
C SER A 24 38.16 -15.57 -28.24
N LEU A 25 38.18 -14.74 -27.20
CA LEU A 25 39.38 -14.40 -26.43
C LEU A 25 39.21 -15.01 -25.04
N THR A 26 39.88 -16.13 -24.79
CA THR A 26 39.78 -16.87 -23.52
C THR A 26 40.98 -16.54 -22.64
N PHE A 27 40.77 -15.86 -21.51
CA PHE A 27 41.80 -15.68 -20.48
C PHE A 27 41.80 -16.92 -19.58
N THR A 28 42.68 -17.88 -19.84
CA THR A 28 42.88 -19.03 -18.94
C THR A 28 43.89 -18.65 -17.86
N THR A 29 43.39 -18.55 -16.62
CA THR A 29 44.11 -18.44 -15.33
C THR A 29 44.66 -17.06 -14.93
N ASP A 30 44.14 -16.56 -13.80
CA ASP A 30 44.69 -15.63 -12.78
C ASP A 30 45.50 -14.37 -13.16
N ALA A 31 45.53 -13.95 -14.42
CA ALA A 31 46.44 -12.89 -14.88
C ALA A 31 45.97 -11.43 -14.64
N ILE A 32 44.77 -11.17 -14.09
CA ILE A 32 44.34 -9.79 -13.79
C ILE A 32 44.48 -9.52 -12.28
N THR A 33 45.72 -9.53 -11.79
CA THR A 33 46.08 -9.02 -10.47
C THR A 33 46.70 -7.62 -10.63
N GLY A 34 45.87 -6.65 -11.00
CA GLY A 34 46.27 -5.24 -11.14
C GLY A 34 45.61 -4.37 -10.08
N THR A 35 46.39 -3.68 -9.26
CA THR A 35 45.94 -2.70 -8.24
C THR A 35 45.52 -1.34 -8.84
N THR A 36 45.19 -1.29 -10.12
CA THR A 36 44.70 -0.11 -10.85
C THR A 36 43.52 -0.54 -11.71
N THR A 37 42.53 0.34 -11.87
CA THR A 37 41.31 0.11 -12.65
C THR A 37 41.60 -0.55 -14.00
N SER A 38 41.35 -1.85 -14.10
CA SER A 38 41.36 -2.59 -15.36
C SER A 38 40.06 -2.28 -16.09
N SER A 39 40.11 -1.44 -17.12
CA SER A 39 38.96 -1.13 -17.99
C SER A 39 39.08 -1.86 -19.32
N ILE A 40 37.99 -2.47 -19.76
CA ILE A 40 37.84 -2.94 -21.14
C ILE A 40 37.18 -1.78 -21.93
N ASP A 41 37.97 -1.05 -22.71
CA ASP A 41 37.45 -0.10 -23.70
C ASP A 41 37.17 -0.82 -25.01
N LEU A 42 35.90 -0.81 -25.43
CA LEU A 42 35.45 -1.49 -26.64
C LEU A 42 35.51 -0.57 -27.87
N GLY A 43 35.68 0.74 -27.69
CA GLY A 43 35.48 1.73 -28.75
C GLY A 43 34.01 1.93 -29.12
N SER A 44 33.73 2.99 -29.89
CA SER A 44 32.35 3.36 -30.29
C SER A 44 31.72 2.31 -31.22
N GLY A 45 30.51 1.86 -30.90
CA GLY A 45 29.72 0.95 -31.73
C GLY A 45 30.00 -0.55 -31.53
N ASN A 46 30.91 -0.91 -30.63
CA ASN A 46 31.21 -2.29 -30.28
C ASN A 46 30.47 -2.70 -28.99
N ALA A 47 30.07 -3.98 -28.90
CA ALA A 47 29.37 -4.54 -27.76
C ALA A 47 30.24 -5.57 -27.02
N LEU A 48 30.21 -5.57 -25.68
CA LEU A 48 30.83 -6.60 -24.84
C LEU A 48 29.77 -7.63 -24.47
N SER A 49 29.94 -8.85 -24.98
CA SER A 49 29.09 -10.00 -24.62
C SER A 49 29.80 -10.86 -23.58
N LEU A 50 29.24 -10.94 -22.37
CA LEU A 50 29.67 -11.84 -21.31
C LEU A 50 28.64 -12.96 -21.21
N GLN A 51 28.99 -14.15 -21.66
CA GLN A 51 28.09 -15.31 -21.67
C GLN A 51 28.64 -16.41 -20.77
N THR A 52 27.83 -16.89 -19.82
CA THR A 52 28.12 -18.10 -19.06
C THR A 52 27.38 -19.28 -19.70
N THR A 53 28.10 -20.37 -19.99
CA THR A 53 27.48 -21.61 -20.45
C THR A 53 27.08 -22.44 -19.22
N GLY A 54 25.89 -22.17 -18.68
CA GLY A 54 25.34 -22.81 -17.46
C GLY A 54 24.88 -21.78 -16.42
N ASN A 55 24.26 -22.21 -15.32
CA ASN A 55 23.73 -21.36 -14.23
C ASN A 55 24.82 -20.56 -13.45
N GLY A 56 26.00 -20.33 -14.02
CA GLY A 56 27.04 -19.51 -13.41
C GLY A 56 26.65 -18.03 -13.43
N ALA A 57 26.70 -17.38 -12.26
CA ALA A 57 26.45 -15.95 -12.14
C ALA A 57 27.64 -15.14 -12.68
N ILE A 58 27.36 -14.05 -13.40
CA ILE A 58 28.35 -13.02 -13.73
C ILE A 58 28.43 -12.08 -12.52
N ASN A 59 29.44 -12.26 -11.68
CA ASN A 59 29.67 -11.42 -10.50
C ASN A 59 30.41 -10.15 -10.92
N LEU A 60 29.67 -9.05 -11.10
CA LEU A 60 30.23 -7.72 -11.26
C LEU A 60 30.45 -7.15 -9.84
N GLY A 61 31.70 -6.86 -9.48
CA GLY A 61 32.05 -6.36 -8.15
C GLY A 61 31.27 -5.10 -7.74
N SER A 62 31.26 -4.81 -6.44
CA SER A 62 30.54 -3.65 -5.87
C SER A 62 31.15 -2.33 -6.36
N GLY A 63 30.57 -1.72 -7.40
CA GLY A 63 30.95 -0.37 -7.84
C GLY A 63 30.65 0.03 -9.30
N LEU A 64 30.11 -0.85 -10.15
CA LEU A 64 30.13 -0.62 -11.61
C LEU A 64 28.95 0.19 -12.22
N LEU A 65 27.89 0.52 -11.48
CA LEU A 65 26.66 1.02 -12.12
C LEU A 65 26.33 2.49 -11.77
N THR A 66 27.08 3.45 -12.33
CA THR A 66 26.86 4.88 -12.03
C THR A 66 26.41 5.76 -13.21
N SER A 67 26.43 5.30 -14.46
CA SER A 67 25.79 6.03 -15.56
C SER A 67 25.57 5.16 -16.80
N LEU A 68 24.31 4.85 -17.12
CA LEU A 68 23.94 4.13 -18.34
C LEU A 68 23.02 5.01 -19.17
N GLY A 69 23.60 5.68 -20.17
CA GLY A 69 22.83 6.11 -21.32
C GLY A 69 22.44 4.88 -22.15
N GLY A 70 21.25 4.34 -21.92
CA GLY A 70 20.58 3.39 -22.83
C GLY A 70 21.08 1.94 -22.83
N ALA A 71 21.28 1.31 -21.67
CA ALA A 71 21.64 -0.12 -21.63
C ALA A 71 20.43 -1.05 -21.42
N THR A 72 20.21 -1.91 -22.41
CA THR A 72 19.22 -2.99 -22.45
C THR A 72 19.72 -4.26 -21.76
N PHE A 73 19.03 -4.70 -20.70
CA PHE A 73 19.26 -6.03 -20.10
C PHE A 73 18.34 -7.05 -20.75
N SER A 74 18.87 -7.96 -21.56
CA SER A 74 18.13 -9.08 -22.14
C SER A 74 18.66 -10.40 -21.57
N GLY A 75 17.85 -11.08 -20.75
CA GLY A 75 18.14 -12.37 -20.14
C GLY A 75 17.42 -12.58 -18.80
N THR A 76 17.11 -13.84 -18.45
CA THR A 76 16.54 -14.19 -17.14
C THR A 76 17.59 -14.03 -16.03
N VAL A 77 17.79 -12.81 -15.56
CA VAL A 77 18.40 -12.58 -14.25
C VAL A 77 17.29 -12.84 -13.23
N LYS A 78 17.41 -13.88 -12.40
CA LYS A 78 16.46 -14.10 -11.31
C LYS A 78 16.44 -12.84 -10.42
N GLY A 79 15.38 -12.03 -10.57
CA GLY A 79 15.18 -10.84 -9.76
C GLY A 79 15.58 -9.49 -10.37
N LEU A 80 15.77 -9.37 -11.69
CA LEU A 80 15.78 -8.06 -12.36
C LEU A 80 15.18 -8.19 -13.77
N ASN A 81 13.90 -7.83 -13.93
CA ASN A 81 13.25 -7.69 -15.23
C ASN A 81 13.16 -6.19 -15.56
N VAL A 82 14.01 -5.70 -16.47
CA VAL A 82 13.90 -4.35 -17.04
C VAL A 82 13.22 -4.48 -18.41
N TYR A 83 11.94 -4.13 -18.48
CA TYR A 83 11.21 -4.11 -19.75
C TYR A 83 11.52 -2.79 -20.48
N GLU A 84 12.36 -2.84 -21.50
CA GLU A 84 12.60 -1.67 -22.34
C GLU A 84 11.35 -1.33 -23.17
N ASN A 85 11.00 -0.05 -23.22
CA ASN A 85 9.81 0.60 -23.84
C ASN A 85 8.53 0.72 -23.00
N VAL A 86 8.49 0.27 -21.74
CA VAL A 86 7.29 0.42 -20.89
C VAL A 86 7.56 0.88 -19.46
N GLY A 87 8.80 1.22 -19.10
CA GLY A 87 9.11 1.91 -17.84
C GLY A 87 8.82 1.11 -16.56
N ASN A 88 8.83 -0.22 -16.61
CA ASN A 88 8.65 -1.07 -15.43
C ASN A 88 10.00 -1.40 -14.77
N LEU A 89 10.06 -1.35 -13.43
CA LEU A 89 11.16 -1.86 -12.61
C LEU A 89 10.67 -3.07 -11.82
N ALA A 90 11.25 -4.25 -12.03
CA ALA A 90 10.91 -5.47 -11.27
C ALA A 90 12.12 -6.12 -10.60
N LEU A 91 12.07 -6.25 -9.27
CA LEU A 91 13.08 -6.90 -8.44
C LEU A 91 12.50 -8.05 -7.62
N GLY A 92 12.65 -9.29 -8.08
CA GLY A 92 12.21 -10.49 -7.35
C GLY A 92 11.81 -11.64 -8.27
N SER A 93 11.83 -12.87 -7.75
CA SER A 93 11.44 -14.03 -8.56
C SER A 93 9.95 -13.95 -8.90
N GLU A 94 9.64 -14.17 -10.19
CA GLU A 94 8.27 -14.15 -10.75
C GLU A 94 7.52 -12.80 -10.60
N ALA A 95 8.23 -11.71 -10.31
CA ALA A 95 7.64 -10.38 -10.33
C ALA A 95 7.28 -9.96 -11.77
N LEU A 96 6.07 -9.40 -11.96
CA LEU A 96 5.48 -9.04 -13.27
C LEU A 96 5.39 -10.19 -14.30
N ASN A 97 5.42 -11.45 -13.88
CA ASN A 97 5.56 -12.59 -14.80
C ASN A 97 4.48 -12.67 -15.90
N ARG A 98 3.24 -12.22 -15.63
CA ARG A 98 2.13 -12.28 -16.59
C ARG A 98 1.76 -10.93 -17.22
N THR A 99 2.59 -9.90 -17.07
CA THR A 99 2.33 -8.57 -17.67
C THR A 99 2.45 -8.60 -19.18
N THR A 100 1.35 -8.24 -19.86
CA THR A 100 1.24 -8.21 -21.32
C THR A 100 1.42 -6.80 -21.88
N THR A 101 0.76 -5.79 -21.29
CA THR A 101 0.76 -4.40 -21.81
C THR A 101 0.87 -3.31 -20.74
N GLY A 102 0.98 -3.68 -19.46
CA GLY A 102 1.12 -2.72 -18.36
C GLY A 102 2.48 -2.01 -18.33
N SER A 103 2.49 -0.74 -17.92
CA SER A 103 3.65 0.16 -17.94
C SER A 103 3.85 0.88 -16.60
N GLU A 104 5.03 1.46 -16.37
CA GLU A 104 5.35 2.32 -15.21
C GLU A 104 5.18 1.68 -13.83
N ASN A 105 5.26 0.36 -13.72
CA ASN A 105 5.14 -0.37 -12.47
C ASN A 105 6.51 -0.49 -11.78
N THR A 106 6.60 -0.18 -10.48
CA THR A 106 7.78 -0.44 -9.64
C THR A 106 7.47 -1.55 -8.66
N VAL A 107 8.12 -2.71 -8.79
CA VAL A 107 7.82 -3.89 -7.99
C VAL A 107 9.05 -4.51 -7.35
N ILE A 108 8.95 -4.88 -6.08
CA ILE A 108 10.02 -5.54 -5.32
C ILE A 108 9.40 -6.68 -4.48
N GLY A 109 9.86 -7.91 -4.65
CA GLY A 109 9.42 -9.07 -3.87
C GLY A 109 9.09 -10.33 -4.70
N PHE A 110 8.85 -11.44 -3.98
CA PHE A 110 8.46 -12.71 -4.59
C PHE A 110 7.01 -12.68 -5.08
N GLN A 111 6.79 -13.02 -6.36
CA GLN A 111 5.46 -13.06 -6.99
C GLN A 111 4.65 -11.75 -6.84
N THR A 112 5.33 -10.61 -6.74
CA THR A 112 4.70 -9.29 -6.70
C THR A 112 4.14 -8.93 -8.09
N LEU A 113 2.87 -8.50 -8.17
CA LEU A 113 2.15 -8.28 -9.45
C LEU A 113 2.17 -9.49 -10.39
N PHE A 114 2.20 -10.71 -9.85
CA PHE A 114 2.33 -11.93 -10.66
C PHE A 114 1.31 -12.04 -11.80
N SER A 115 0.05 -11.69 -11.54
CA SER A 115 -1.07 -11.83 -12.52
C SER A 115 -1.41 -10.56 -13.30
N ASN A 116 -0.65 -9.46 -13.13
CA ASN A 116 -0.93 -8.19 -13.81
C ASN A 116 -0.92 -8.40 -15.32
N THR A 117 -1.99 -8.07 -16.04
CA THR A 117 -2.05 -8.19 -17.50
C THR A 117 -1.80 -6.83 -18.15
N SER A 118 -2.61 -5.82 -17.81
CA SER A 118 -2.57 -4.48 -18.43
C SER A 118 -2.56 -3.32 -17.43
N GLY A 119 -2.47 -3.58 -16.13
CA GLY A 119 -2.40 -2.52 -15.11
C GLY A 119 -1.09 -1.73 -15.19
N SER A 120 -1.20 -0.40 -15.07
CA SER A 120 -0.07 0.54 -15.15
C SER A 120 0.08 1.40 -13.90
N SER A 121 1.28 1.95 -13.72
CA SER A 121 1.63 2.93 -12.69
C SER A 121 1.43 2.41 -11.24
N ASN A 122 1.63 1.11 -11.01
CA ASN A 122 1.54 0.51 -9.68
C ASN A 122 2.90 0.49 -8.97
N THR A 123 2.91 0.74 -7.66
CA THR A 123 4.09 0.57 -6.80
C THR A 123 3.82 -0.57 -5.82
N ALA A 124 4.65 -1.61 -5.83
CA ALA A 124 4.46 -2.78 -4.98
C ALA A 124 5.77 -3.24 -4.31
N ASN A 125 5.75 -3.44 -3.00
CA ASN A 125 6.91 -3.90 -2.24
C ASN A 125 6.50 -4.92 -1.18
N GLY A 126 6.85 -6.19 -1.38
CA GLY A 126 6.52 -7.29 -0.49
C GLY A 126 6.13 -8.54 -1.26
N ALA A 127 6.38 -9.71 -0.66
CA ALA A 127 5.95 -10.98 -1.26
C ALA A 127 4.42 -11.00 -1.40
N TYR A 128 3.95 -11.40 -2.58
CA TYR A 128 2.53 -11.46 -2.95
C TYR A 128 1.77 -10.12 -2.93
N ALA A 129 2.46 -8.98 -2.81
CA ALA A 129 1.80 -7.69 -2.94
C ALA A 129 1.21 -7.55 -4.36
N LEU A 130 -0.07 -7.16 -4.45
CA LEU A 130 -0.80 -7.03 -5.72
C LEU A 130 -0.79 -8.32 -6.59
N TYR A 131 -0.65 -9.50 -6.00
CA TYR A 131 -0.46 -10.78 -6.70
C TYR A 131 -1.49 -11.07 -7.80
N SER A 132 -2.77 -10.76 -7.55
CA SER A 132 -3.89 -11.06 -8.47
C SER A 132 -4.35 -9.88 -9.33
N ASN A 133 -3.65 -8.73 -9.28
CA ASN A 133 -4.03 -7.56 -10.07
C ASN A 133 -4.11 -7.95 -11.55
N THR A 134 -5.14 -7.58 -12.29
CA THR A 134 -5.24 -7.86 -13.74
C THR A 134 -5.16 -6.57 -14.54
N THR A 135 -6.12 -5.66 -14.34
CA THR A 135 -6.22 -4.40 -15.08
C THR A 135 -6.16 -3.15 -14.20
N GLY A 136 -6.15 -3.30 -12.87
CA GLY A 136 -6.09 -2.17 -11.94
C GLY A 136 -4.79 -1.36 -12.07
N GLY A 137 -4.90 -0.04 -12.03
CA GLY A 137 -3.75 0.86 -12.15
C GLY A 137 -3.63 1.84 -10.98
N SER A 138 -2.47 2.51 -10.89
CA SER A 138 -2.19 3.53 -9.87
C SER A 138 -2.33 3.05 -8.41
N ASN A 139 -2.07 1.77 -8.15
CA ASN A 139 -2.12 1.23 -6.78
C ASN A 139 -0.74 1.29 -6.10
N THR A 140 -0.72 1.54 -4.80
CA THR A 140 0.47 1.40 -3.94
C THR A 140 0.25 0.27 -2.94
N ALA A 141 1.06 -0.77 -2.95
CA ALA A 141 0.94 -1.94 -2.06
C ALA A 141 2.28 -2.27 -1.39
N ILE A 142 2.40 -2.02 -0.08
CA ILE A 142 3.62 -2.26 0.68
C ILE A 142 3.32 -3.22 1.83
N GLY A 143 3.99 -4.37 1.89
CA GLY A 143 3.81 -5.41 2.90
C GLY A 143 3.45 -6.78 2.30
N TRP A 144 3.53 -7.83 3.12
CA TRP A 144 3.18 -9.19 2.71
C TRP A 144 1.69 -9.28 2.33
N SER A 145 1.40 -9.75 1.10
CA SER A 145 0.05 -9.89 0.56
C SER A 145 -0.80 -8.60 0.65
N SER A 146 -0.16 -7.42 0.66
CA SER A 146 -0.86 -6.14 0.61
C SER A 146 -1.55 -5.99 -0.76
N LEU A 147 -2.85 -5.67 -0.78
CA LEU A 147 -3.70 -5.67 -1.98
C LEU A 147 -3.65 -6.99 -2.80
N GLY A 148 -3.33 -8.13 -2.17
CA GLY A 148 -2.95 -9.38 -2.86
C GLY A 148 -4.01 -9.96 -3.81
N TYR A 149 -5.29 -9.68 -3.56
CA TYR A 149 -6.43 -10.15 -4.39
C TYR A 149 -7.18 -9.01 -5.11
N SER A 150 -6.58 -7.82 -5.26
CA SER A 150 -7.14 -6.81 -6.19
C SER A 150 -7.17 -7.38 -7.60
N THR A 151 -8.26 -7.20 -8.35
CA THR A 151 -8.35 -7.61 -9.76
C THR A 151 -8.45 -6.39 -10.67
N THR A 152 -9.44 -5.54 -10.45
CA THR A 152 -9.70 -4.33 -11.27
C THR A 152 -9.63 -3.02 -10.49
N GLY A 153 -9.50 -3.08 -9.16
CA GLY A 153 -9.44 -1.88 -8.31
C GLY A 153 -8.25 -0.98 -8.67
N SER A 154 -8.48 0.33 -8.73
CA SER A 154 -7.50 1.35 -9.11
C SER A 154 -7.40 2.45 -8.07
N SER A 155 -6.25 3.12 -8.04
CA SER A 155 -5.96 4.25 -7.13
C SER A 155 -6.09 3.89 -5.65
N ASN A 156 -5.75 2.67 -5.25
CA ASN A 156 -5.74 2.23 -3.86
C ASN A 156 -4.34 2.32 -3.24
N THR A 157 -4.24 2.70 -1.98
CA THR A 157 -3.01 2.66 -1.17
C THR A 157 -3.19 1.66 -0.05
N ALA A 158 -2.34 0.64 0.05
CA ALA A 158 -2.36 -0.40 1.06
C ALA A 158 -0.96 -0.60 1.65
N ILE A 159 -0.77 -0.24 2.92
CA ILE A 159 0.51 -0.32 3.61
C ILE A 159 0.30 -1.17 4.87
N GLY A 160 0.95 -2.32 4.94
CA GLY A 160 0.84 -3.30 6.01
C GLY A 160 0.55 -4.71 5.50
N SER A 161 0.87 -5.72 6.31
CA SER A 161 0.59 -7.12 5.97
C SER A 161 -0.92 -7.34 5.82
N ASN A 162 -1.35 -7.91 4.69
CA ASN A 162 -2.76 -8.15 4.35
C ASN A 162 -3.65 -6.90 4.38
N SER A 163 -3.07 -5.70 4.29
CA SER A 163 -3.85 -4.47 4.11
C SER A 163 -4.61 -4.55 2.79
N LEU A 164 -5.94 -4.38 2.79
CA LEU A 164 -6.82 -4.60 1.63
C LEU A 164 -6.58 -5.97 0.94
N GLY A 165 -6.14 -6.98 1.69
CA GLY A 165 -5.49 -8.16 1.14
C GLY A 165 -6.21 -9.49 1.29
N VAL A 166 -7.43 -9.55 1.85
CA VAL A 166 -8.13 -10.83 2.12
C VAL A 166 -9.27 -11.11 1.15
N GLY A 167 -9.98 -10.08 0.68
CA GLY A 167 -11.07 -10.19 -0.32
C GLY A 167 -10.69 -9.72 -1.73
N THR A 168 -11.50 -10.09 -2.72
CA THR A 168 -11.36 -9.57 -4.10
C THR A 168 -11.68 -8.08 -4.14
N VAL A 169 -10.68 -7.23 -4.33
CA VAL A 169 -10.85 -5.78 -4.33
C VAL A 169 -11.16 -5.28 -5.75
N THR A 170 -12.39 -4.81 -5.96
CA THR A 170 -12.81 -4.07 -7.17
C THR A 170 -13.09 -2.60 -6.91
N GLY A 171 -13.17 -2.20 -5.63
CA GLY A 171 -13.34 -0.81 -5.22
C GLY A 171 -12.11 0.06 -5.51
N ASN A 172 -12.35 1.36 -5.68
CA ASN A 172 -11.34 2.36 -6.03
C ASN A 172 -11.12 3.36 -4.90
N TYR A 173 -9.99 4.08 -4.94
CA TYR A 173 -9.70 5.23 -4.06
C TYR A 173 -9.69 4.89 -2.56
N ASN A 174 -9.30 3.66 -2.19
CA ASN A 174 -9.18 3.28 -0.79
C ASN A 174 -7.77 3.53 -0.26
N THR A 175 -7.67 4.03 0.97
CA THR A 175 -6.40 4.16 1.71
C THR A 175 -6.46 3.27 2.94
N ALA A 176 -5.57 2.30 3.03
CA ALA A 176 -5.43 1.38 4.15
C ALA A 176 -3.99 1.40 4.67
N ASN A 177 -3.80 1.78 5.92
CA ASN A 177 -2.49 1.84 6.56
C ASN A 177 -2.54 1.12 7.92
N GLY A 178 -1.97 -0.07 7.95
CA GLY A 178 -1.98 -0.98 9.09
C GLY A 178 -2.10 -2.43 8.63
N ALA A 179 -1.56 -3.36 9.42
CA ALA A 179 -1.79 -4.78 9.18
C ALA A 179 -3.29 -5.06 9.20
N LEU A 180 -3.80 -5.80 8.21
CA LEU A 180 -5.23 -6.12 8.04
C LEU A 180 -6.17 -4.91 7.84
N ALA A 181 -5.67 -3.68 7.71
CA ALA A 181 -6.54 -2.53 7.48
C ALA A 181 -7.39 -2.72 6.20
N LEU A 182 -8.70 -2.49 6.28
CA LEU A 182 -9.70 -2.77 5.23
C LEU A 182 -9.61 -4.17 4.60
N GLY A 183 -9.04 -5.18 5.28
CA GLY A 183 -8.76 -6.46 4.63
C GLY A 183 -10.00 -7.21 4.10
N GLY A 184 -11.19 -6.95 4.66
CA GLY A 184 -12.47 -7.47 4.16
C GLY A 184 -13.14 -6.63 3.06
N ASN A 185 -12.58 -5.48 2.66
CA ASN A 185 -13.19 -4.65 1.63
C ASN A 185 -13.16 -5.34 0.26
N THR A 186 -14.31 -5.62 -0.33
CA THR A 186 -14.43 -6.24 -1.65
C THR A 186 -14.84 -5.22 -2.73
N THR A 187 -15.92 -4.48 -2.51
CA THR A 187 -16.46 -3.53 -3.51
C THR A 187 -16.45 -2.07 -3.07
N GLY A 188 -16.22 -1.80 -1.78
CA GLY A 188 -16.24 -0.47 -1.21
C GLY A 188 -15.20 0.46 -1.79
N SER A 189 -15.59 1.70 -2.08
CA SER A 189 -14.72 2.73 -2.65
C SER A 189 -14.62 3.95 -1.75
N SER A 190 -13.57 4.74 -1.93
CA SER A 190 -13.35 6.00 -1.20
C SER A 190 -13.27 5.82 0.31
N ASN A 191 -12.75 4.69 0.80
CA ASN A 191 -12.59 4.44 2.22
C ASN A 191 -11.18 4.79 2.71
N THR A 192 -11.07 5.30 3.94
CA THR A 192 -9.79 5.52 4.62
C THR A 192 -9.77 4.70 5.90
N ALA A 193 -8.74 3.89 6.11
CA ALA A 193 -8.51 3.15 7.35
C ALA A 193 -7.06 3.25 7.78
N ILE A 194 -6.83 3.72 9.00
CA ILE A 194 -5.50 3.87 9.59
C ILE A 194 -5.50 3.24 10.97
N GLY A 195 -4.67 2.22 11.17
CA GLY A 195 -4.60 1.38 12.35
C GLY A 195 -4.59 -0.11 11.99
N ALA A 196 -3.98 -0.93 12.84
CA ALA A 196 -4.05 -2.37 12.65
C ALA A 196 -5.51 -2.85 12.80
N SER A 197 -5.98 -3.63 11.84
CA SER A 197 -7.37 -4.06 11.71
C SER A 197 -8.39 -2.91 11.67
N ALA A 198 -8.00 -1.70 11.25
CA ALA A 198 -8.96 -0.62 11.02
C ALA A 198 -9.82 -0.92 9.78
N GLY A 199 -11.11 -0.56 9.80
CA GLY A 199 -12.08 -0.99 8.79
C GLY A 199 -12.37 -2.49 8.80
N TRP A 200 -12.10 -3.14 9.94
CA TRP A 200 -12.45 -4.53 10.20
C TRP A 200 -13.69 -4.59 11.09
N LYS A 201 -14.47 -5.68 11.01
CA LYS A 201 -15.67 -5.86 11.85
C LYS A 201 -15.27 -6.24 13.28
N SER A 202 -16.01 -5.76 14.29
CA SER A 202 -15.90 -6.31 15.65
C SER A 202 -16.07 -7.85 15.65
N GLY A 203 -15.08 -8.55 16.23
CA GLY A 203 -15.11 -10.02 16.38
C GLY A 203 -14.96 -10.86 15.10
N ALA A 204 -14.68 -10.28 13.92
CA ALA A 204 -14.34 -11.08 12.74
C ALA A 204 -12.88 -11.55 12.77
N THR A 205 -12.64 -12.82 12.46
CA THR A 205 -11.27 -13.33 12.19
C THR A 205 -10.97 -13.27 10.68
N PRO A 206 -9.69 -13.28 10.26
CA PRO A 206 -9.28 -13.31 8.84
C PRO A 206 -9.99 -14.37 7.99
N ALA A 207 -10.36 -15.52 8.58
CA ALA A 207 -11.06 -16.59 7.88
C ALA A 207 -12.54 -16.26 7.56
N THR A 208 -13.19 -15.44 8.39
CA THR A 208 -14.60 -15.02 8.22
C THR A 208 -14.74 -13.68 7.46
N ALA A 209 -13.62 -13.03 7.13
CA ALA A 209 -13.58 -11.68 6.56
C ALA A 209 -14.12 -11.59 5.12
N ASN A 210 -14.19 -12.70 4.40
CA ASN A 210 -14.72 -12.75 3.03
C ASN A 210 -16.22 -12.41 2.93
N ALA A 211 -16.96 -12.39 4.05
CA ALA A 211 -18.39 -12.12 4.07
C ALA A 211 -18.76 -10.67 4.45
N VAL A 212 -17.79 -9.83 4.83
CA VAL A 212 -18.07 -8.46 5.27
C VAL A 212 -17.77 -7.49 4.14
N THR A 213 -18.76 -7.20 3.30
CA THR A 213 -18.61 -6.14 2.31
C THR A 213 -18.54 -4.79 3.01
N ILE A 214 -17.39 -4.14 2.94
CA ILE A 214 -17.26 -2.74 3.37
C ILE A 214 -17.97 -1.86 2.34
N GLY A 215 -18.79 -0.92 2.81
CA GLY A 215 -19.44 0.04 1.94
C GLY A 215 -18.48 1.14 1.47
N SER A 216 -18.99 2.32 1.15
CA SER A 216 -18.19 3.40 0.56
C SER A 216 -18.20 4.67 1.40
N ASN A 217 -17.18 5.51 1.24
CA ASN A 217 -17.04 6.78 1.96
C ASN A 217 -16.94 6.60 3.49
N LEU A 218 -16.20 5.58 3.93
CA LEU A 218 -15.98 5.28 5.33
C LEU A 218 -14.60 5.78 5.79
N THR A 219 -14.52 6.30 7.01
CA THR A 219 -13.26 6.69 7.64
C THR A 219 -13.08 5.95 8.96
N PHE A 220 -12.00 5.20 9.11
CA PHE A 220 -11.68 4.42 10.31
C PHE A 220 -10.29 4.80 10.81
N LEU A 221 -10.19 5.39 11.99
CA LEU A 221 -8.92 5.82 12.57
C LEU A 221 -8.75 5.22 13.96
N GLY A 222 -7.90 4.22 14.10
CA GLY A 222 -7.61 3.54 15.37
C GLY A 222 -7.56 2.02 15.23
N TYR A 223 -6.91 1.37 16.21
CA TYR A 223 -6.85 -0.09 16.28
C TYR A 223 -8.26 -0.69 16.36
N GLN A 224 -8.55 -1.65 15.49
CA GLN A 224 -9.87 -2.30 15.40
C GLN A 224 -11.09 -1.37 15.22
N SER A 225 -10.89 -0.11 14.84
CA SER A 225 -12.01 0.76 14.45
C SER A 225 -12.70 0.20 13.21
N GLY A 226 -14.04 0.32 13.09
CA GLY A 226 -14.72 -0.33 11.98
C GLY A 226 -16.24 -0.33 12.04
N LEU A 227 -16.85 -1.39 11.52
CA LEU A 227 -18.29 -1.59 11.50
C LEU A 227 -18.73 -2.39 12.74
N GLY A 228 -19.79 -1.94 13.41
CA GLY A 228 -20.39 -2.65 14.55
C GLY A 228 -21.33 -3.78 14.13
N SER A 229 -21.71 -3.85 12.85
CA SER A 229 -22.56 -4.91 12.29
C SER A 229 -22.06 -5.43 10.94
N THR A 230 -22.68 -6.50 10.43
CA THR A 230 -22.40 -7.05 9.08
C THR A 230 -23.06 -6.25 7.95
N THR A 231 -23.90 -5.28 8.29
CA THR A 231 -24.56 -4.42 7.30
C THR A 231 -23.55 -3.43 6.76
N GLN A 232 -23.46 -3.34 5.43
CA GLN A 232 -22.63 -2.33 4.78
C GLN A 232 -23.06 -0.94 5.23
N ARG A 233 -22.09 -0.06 5.48
CA ARG A 233 -22.34 1.34 5.85
C ARG A 233 -21.80 2.29 4.80
N THR A 234 -22.39 3.47 4.75
CA THR A 234 -21.91 4.55 3.87
C THR A 234 -21.77 5.86 4.64
N ASN A 235 -20.86 6.71 4.16
CA ASN A 235 -20.70 8.09 4.63
C ASN A 235 -20.56 8.19 6.15
N SER A 236 -19.71 7.36 6.74
CA SER A 236 -19.61 7.25 8.20
C SER A 236 -18.17 7.19 8.67
N THR A 237 -17.93 7.70 9.87
CA THR A 237 -16.58 7.85 10.43
C THR A 237 -16.51 7.26 11.83
N ALA A 238 -15.52 6.41 12.09
CA ALA A 238 -15.17 5.93 13.43
C ALA A 238 -13.74 6.36 13.77
N ILE A 239 -13.55 7.04 14.90
CA ILE A 239 -12.25 7.49 15.38
C ILE A 239 -12.07 7.03 16.81
N GLY A 240 -11.05 6.20 17.07
CA GLY A 240 -10.74 5.66 18.39
C GLY A 240 -10.35 4.18 18.32
N ASN A 241 -9.76 3.70 19.41
CA ASN A 241 -9.59 2.27 19.64
C ASN A 241 -10.98 1.62 19.71
N GLU A 242 -11.22 0.58 18.90
CA GLU A 242 -12.48 -0.18 18.90
C GLU A 242 -13.74 0.69 18.71
N ALA A 243 -13.60 1.83 18.01
CA ALA A 243 -14.74 2.66 17.66
C ALA A 243 -15.52 2.03 16.49
N TYR A 244 -16.84 1.86 16.64
CA TYR A 244 -17.69 1.18 15.66
C TYR A 244 -18.82 2.07 15.14
N VAL A 245 -19.06 2.08 13.83
CA VAL A 245 -20.23 2.72 13.22
C VAL A 245 -21.37 1.72 12.99
N ASP A 246 -22.57 2.09 13.44
CA ASP A 246 -23.80 1.29 13.35
C ASP A 246 -24.95 1.98 12.61
N ALA A 247 -24.68 3.09 11.95
CA ALA A 247 -25.64 3.80 11.10
C ALA A 247 -24.91 4.56 9.98
N ASP A 248 -25.59 4.78 8.86
CA ASP A 248 -25.07 5.63 7.78
C ASP A 248 -25.10 7.10 8.18
N ASN A 249 -24.24 7.91 7.58
CA ASN A 249 -24.17 9.36 7.84
C ASN A 249 -23.83 9.71 9.30
N THR A 250 -23.06 8.86 9.99
CA THR A 250 -22.72 9.06 11.40
C THR A 250 -21.22 9.22 11.64
N VAL A 251 -20.89 9.89 12.75
CA VAL A 251 -19.52 9.97 13.27
C VAL A 251 -19.51 9.43 14.69
N VAL A 252 -18.66 8.45 14.94
CA VAL A 252 -18.42 7.85 16.25
C VAL A 252 -17.01 8.22 16.70
N LEU A 253 -16.90 8.79 17.90
CA LEU A 253 -15.65 9.22 18.52
C LEU A 253 -15.45 8.42 19.81
N GLY A 254 -14.65 7.36 19.76
CA GLY A 254 -14.39 6.47 20.89
C GLY A 254 -15.22 5.18 20.90
N ASP A 255 -14.90 4.35 21.90
CA ASP A 255 -15.68 3.19 22.32
C ASP A 255 -16.54 3.53 23.56
N GLU A 256 -17.14 2.52 24.18
CA GLU A 256 -17.93 2.67 25.42
C GLU A 256 -17.11 3.15 26.64
N ASN A 257 -15.78 3.09 26.58
CA ASN A 257 -14.90 3.48 27.67
C ASN A 257 -14.48 4.96 27.60
N VAL A 258 -14.81 5.67 26.52
CA VAL A 258 -14.52 7.11 26.42
C VAL A 258 -15.44 7.89 27.36
N VAL A 259 -14.83 8.52 28.37
CA VAL A 259 -15.52 9.32 29.39
C VAL A 259 -15.75 10.78 28.99
N ASP A 260 -14.83 11.37 28.23
CA ASP A 260 -14.90 12.78 27.83
C ASP A 260 -14.37 12.99 26.41
N VAL A 261 -15.07 13.84 25.63
CA VAL A 261 -14.59 14.35 24.34
C VAL A 261 -14.32 15.85 24.47
N PHE A 262 -13.06 16.22 24.68
CA PHE A 262 -12.66 17.62 24.80
C PHE A 262 -12.60 18.30 23.42
N ALA A 263 -13.55 19.20 23.15
CA ALA A 263 -13.57 19.98 21.90
C ALA A 263 -12.81 21.33 21.99
N GLY A 264 -12.16 21.62 23.12
CA GLY A 264 -11.32 22.80 23.33
C GLY A 264 -11.06 23.07 24.82
N SER A 265 -9.80 23.23 25.21
CA SER A 265 -9.41 23.49 26.62
C SER A 265 -9.16 24.96 26.94
N THR A 266 -8.90 25.80 25.93
CA THR A 266 -8.54 27.23 26.08
C THR A 266 -9.35 28.18 25.21
N LYS A 267 -10.25 27.66 24.36
CA LYS A 267 -11.16 28.41 23.48
C LYS A 267 -12.52 27.73 23.45
N GLN A 268 -13.57 28.49 23.15
CA GLN A 268 -14.92 27.94 22.97
C GLN A 268 -14.94 26.99 21.76
N ALA A 269 -15.42 25.76 21.98
CA ALA A 269 -15.75 24.85 20.90
C ALA A 269 -17.10 25.25 20.30
N LYS A 270 -17.15 25.61 19.01
CA LYS A 270 -18.41 25.89 18.31
C LYS A 270 -18.81 24.68 17.48
N VAL A 271 -19.91 24.03 17.86
CA VAL A 271 -20.58 23.02 17.02
C VAL A 271 -21.61 23.75 16.16
N SER A 272 -21.36 23.83 14.84
CA SER A 272 -22.29 24.43 13.89
C SER A 272 -23.06 23.33 13.16
N ALA A 273 -24.28 23.04 13.63
CA ALA A 273 -25.17 22.04 13.05
C ALA A 273 -26.58 22.63 12.89
N LYS A 274 -27.41 22.02 12.03
CA LYS A 274 -28.84 22.43 11.89
C LYS A 274 -29.64 22.24 13.19
N GLY A 275 -29.17 21.36 14.07
CA GLY A 275 -29.65 21.16 15.43
C GLY A 275 -28.62 20.33 16.20
N ILE A 276 -28.65 20.40 17.54
CA ILE A 276 -27.82 19.58 18.42
C ILE A 276 -28.77 18.79 19.32
N GLN A 277 -28.87 17.48 19.10
CA GLN A 277 -29.62 16.58 19.97
C GLN A 277 -28.65 16.01 21.00
N LEU A 278 -28.81 16.40 22.26
CA LEU A 278 -27.85 16.05 23.31
C LEU A 278 -28.12 14.70 23.98
N THR A 279 -29.26 14.05 23.70
CA THR A 279 -29.55 12.69 24.21
C THR A 279 -30.71 11.97 23.53
N THR A 280 -30.61 10.64 23.54
CA THR A 280 -31.73 9.70 23.67
C THR A 280 -31.44 8.82 24.90
N GLY A 281 -32.10 9.06 26.04
CA GLY A 281 -31.83 8.35 27.29
C GLY A 281 -32.57 8.93 28.50
N THR A 282 -32.30 8.40 29.69
CA THR A 282 -32.87 8.92 30.96
C THR A 282 -32.17 10.20 31.37
N LYS A 283 -32.95 11.22 31.73
CA LYS A 283 -32.43 12.51 32.22
C LYS A 283 -31.58 12.29 33.49
N PRO A 284 -30.28 12.65 33.49
CA PRO A 284 -29.43 12.43 34.65
C PRO A 284 -29.76 13.38 35.80
N THR A 285 -29.28 13.05 36.99
CA THR A 285 -29.36 13.96 38.15
C THR A 285 -28.52 15.21 37.88
N CYS A 286 -29.06 16.38 38.20
CA CYS A 286 -28.28 17.62 38.14
C CYS A 286 -27.42 17.76 39.39
N ASP A 287 -26.10 17.75 39.23
CA ASP A 287 -25.11 17.88 40.30
C ASP A 287 -23.83 18.60 39.80
N ALA A 288 -22.75 18.56 40.59
CA ALA A 288 -21.50 19.21 40.25
C ALA A 288 -20.83 18.65 38.97
N THR A 289 -21.05 17.37 38.67
CA THR A 289 -20.45 16.67 37.51
C THR A 289 -21.24 16.92 36.23
N THR A 290 -22.55 17.13 36.34
CA THR A 290 -23.45 17.40 35.21
C THR A 290 -23.76 18.89 35.01
N ARG A 291 -23.09 19.77 35.76
CA ARG A 291 -23.28 21.23 35.67
C ARG A 291 -22.91 21.75 34.28
N GLY A 292 -23.80 22.55 33.70
CA GLY A 292 -23.62 23.17 32.38
C GLY A 292 -24.12 22.31 31.22
N THR A 293 -24.54 21.07 31.49
CA THR A 293 -25.20 20.21 30.51
C THR A 293 -26.56 20.79 30.13
N VAL A 294 -26.83 20.84 28.83
CA VAL A 294 -28.15 21.16 28.28
C VAL A 294 -28.85 19.84 27.95
N TRP A 295 -30.07 19.68 28.44
CA TRP A 295 -30.95 18.55 28.19
C TRP A 295 -32.08 19.00 27.27
N TYR A 296 -32.27 18.28 26.16
CA TYR A 296 -33.34 18.53 25.22
C TYR A 296 -34.25 17.31 25.14
N VAL A 297 -35.56 17.53 25.25
CA VAL A 297 -36.58 16.50 25.03
C VAL A 297 -37.43 16.91 23.85
N ALA A 298 -37.39 16.09 22.80
CA ALA A 298 -38.35 16.19 21.72
C ALA A 298 -39.73 15.71 22.21
N GLY A 299 -40.74 16.56 22.13
CA GLY A 299 -42.12 16.19 22.37
C GLY A 299 -42.62 15.23 21.28
N GLY A 300 -43.57 14.36 21.63
CA GLY A 300 -44.34 13.62 20.61
C GLY A 300 -45.19 14.58 19.77
N THR A 301 -45.85 14.06 18.72
CA THR A 301 -46.73 14.88 17.87
C THR A 301 -47.76 15.65 18.71
N GLY A 302 -47.73 16.98 18.64
CA GLY A 302 -48.62 17.87 19.40
C GLY A 302 -48.16 18.20 20.83
N VAL A 303 -46.97 17.77 21.24
CA VAL A 303 -46.35 18.10 22.53
C VAL A 303 -45.18 19.06 22.27
N ALA A 304 -45.05 20.11 23.09
CA ALA A 304 -43.95 21.05 22.99
C ALA A 304 -42.60 20.39 23.35
N ASP A 305 -41.56 20.74 22.61
CA ASP A 305 -40.19 20.40 22.97
C ASP A 305 -39.77 21.16 24.24
N THR A 306 -38.86 20.58 25.02
CA THR A 306 -38.33 21.25 26.22
C THR A 306 -36.80 21.25 26.21
N SER A 307 -36.21 22.40 26.57
CA SER A 307 -34.78 22.58 26.78
C SER A 307 -34.53 23.00 28.21
N GLU A 308 -33.64 22.31 28.92
CA GLU A 308 -33.24 22.61 30.30
C GLU A 308 -31.72 22.62 30.42
N MET A 309 -31.17 23.39 31.35
CA MET A 309 -29.75 23.38 31.67
C MET A 309 -29.56 23.05 33.15
N CYS A 310 -28.64 22.14 33.46
CA CYS A 310 -28.24 21.88 34.83
C CYS A 310 -27.38 23.04 35.34
N ARG A 311 -27.88 23.77 36.35
CA ARG A 311 -27.20 24.91 36.96
C ARG A 311 -27.50 25.02 38.46
N LYS A 312 -26.76 25.88 39.15
CA LYS A 312 -27.13 26.31 40.50
C LYS A 312 -28.34 27.26 40.45
N ASP A 313 -29.33 27.01 41.28
CA ASP A 313 -30.49 27.89 41.46
C ASP A 313 -30.17 29.06 42.41
N ALA A 314 -31.18 29.88 42.73
CA ALA A 314 -31.02 31.02 43.63
C ALA A 314 -30.67 30.62 45.08
N GLY A 315 -30.88 29.35 45.45
CA GLY A 315 -30.52 28.77 46.74
C GLY A 315 -29.17 28.05 46.75
N ASP A 316 -28.37 28.18 45.68
CA ASP A 316 -27.08 27.51 45.50
C ASP A 316 -27.17 25.97 45.34
N ALA A 317 -28.37 25.44 45.10
CA ALA A 317 -28.62 24.02 44.86
C ALA A 317 -28.58 23.69 43.36
N TYR A 318 -28.12 22.50 43.00
CA TYR A 318 -28.13 22.03 41.61
C TYR A 318 -29.54 21.66 41.18
N ALA A 319 -30.04 22.28 40.10
CA ALA A 319 -31.35 22.02 39.53
C ALA A 319 -31.34 22.09 38.01
N TRP A 320 -32.20 21.31 37.38
CA TRP A 320 -32.54 21.48 35.98
C TRP A 320 -33.43 22.70 35.82
N VAL A 321 -32.99 23.68 35.03
CA VAL A 321 -33.75 24.90 34.80
C VAL A 321 -34.05 25.05 33.32
N ALA A 322 -35.32 25.25 32.99
CA ALA A 322 -35.75 25.47 31.62
C ALA A 322 -35.06 26.69 30.99
N LEU A 323 -34.62 26.49 29.75
CA LEU A 323 -34.09 27.51 28.86
C LEU A 323 -35.27 27.96 28.00
N TYR A 324 -36.01 28.96 28.48
CA TYR A 324 -37.08 29.63 27.74
C TYR A 324 -36.50 30.68 26.77
#